data_AF-A0A8S0T2Y9-F1
#
_entry.id   AF-A0A8S0T2Y9-F1
#
_cell.length_a   1.000
_cell.length_b   1.000
_cell.length_c   1.000
_cell.angle_alpha   90.00
_cell.angle_beta   90.00
_cell.angle_gamma   90.00
#
_symmetry.space_group_name_H-M   'P 1'
#
loop_
_entity.id
_entity.type
_entity.pdbx_description
1 polymer ?
#
loop_
_entity_poly.entity_id
_entity_poly.type
_entity_poly.pdbx_seq_one_letter_code
_entity_poly.pdbx_strand_id
1 'polypeptide(L)'
;MVLRTEKAIVENMINFLAILKTTPILTKAMNAKEQLHVVHSSLISLSLLILQFMATQGQVITCKAAVAWEPNKPLVIEEVQVAPPKAGEVRVKILFSALCHTDAYTWSGKDPEGLFPCILGHEAAGIVESVGEGVTDVQPGDHVIPCYQAECKECKFCKSGKTNLCGKVRLATGAGVMFSDRKSRFSVNGKPLYHFMGTSTFSQYTVVHNVSVAKIDPKAPLEKVCLLGCGVSTGKSLSTFFFYVRIRCSLSTFFFYVRIQCFLMIYL
;
A
#
# COMPACT_ATOMS: atom_id res chain seq x y z
N MET A 1 8.30 19.47 -28.10
CA MET A 1 7.99 19.61 -26.65
C MET A 1 8.72 18.57 -25.79
N VAL A 2 9.03 17.37 -26.32
CA VAL A 2 9.79 16.28 -25.66
C VAL A 2 11.27 16.62 -25.36
N LEU A 3 11.90 17.52 -26.11
CA LEU A 3 13.32 17.87 -25.92
C LEU A 3 13.58 18.89 -24.79
N ARG A 4 12.56 19.59 -24.29
CA ARG A 4 12.72 20.56 -23.18
C ARG A 4 12.76 19.89 -21.80
N THR A 5 12.18 18.70 -21.67
CA THR A 5 12.15 17.91 -20.44
C THR A 5 13.48 17.21 -20.14
N GLU A 6 14.20 16.71 -21.16
CA GLU A 6 15.50 16.07 -20.96
C GLU A 6 16.56 17.04 -20.41
N LYS A 7 16.55 18.31 -20.88
CA LYS A 7 17.51 19.32 -20.43
C LYS A 7 17.30 19.70 -18.95
N ALA A 8 16.06 19.83 -18.51
CA ALA A 8 15.71 20.08 -17.11
C ALA A 8 16.07 18.89 -16.20
N ILE A 9 15.96 17.66 -16.71
CA ILE A 9 16.34 16.44 -16.00
C ILE A 9 17.86 16.38 -15.82
N VAL A 10 18.63 16.67 -16.86
CA VAL A 10 20.10 16.69 -16.79
C VAL A 10 20.60 17.82 -15.87
N GLU A 11 20.02 19.01 -15.94
CA GLU A 11 20.37 20.14 -15.05
C GLU A 11 20.04 19.84 -13.58
N ASN A 12 18.90 19.20 -13.29
CA ASN A 12 18.55 18.77 -11.92
C ASN A 12 19.46 17.65 -11.42
N MET A 13 19.89 16.73 -12.28
CA MET A 13 20.83 15.66 -11.92
C MET A 13 22.23 16.21 -11.63
N ILE A 14 22.70 17.20 -12.41
CA ILE A 14 23.97 17.91 -12.19
C ILE A 14 23.93 18.70 -10.86
N ASN A 15 22.83 19.41 -10.59
CA ASN A 15 22.66 20.16 -9.34
C ASN A 15 22.61 19.23 -8.11
N PHE A 16 21.98 18.06 -8.22
CA PHE A 16 21.96 17.07 -7.13
C PHE A 16 23.33 16.44 -6.87
N LEU A 17 24.11 16.17 -7.93
CA LEU A 17 25.51 15.72 -7.83
C LEU A 17 26.41 16.79 -7.20
N ALA A 18 26.14 18.08 -7.43
CA ALA A 18 26.84 19.17 -6.76
C ALA A 18 26.54 19.22 -5.25
N ILE A 19 25.29 18.98 -4.84
CA ILE A 19 24.87 18.94 -3.42
C ILE A 19 25.53 17.77 -2.66
N LEU A 20 25.68 16.62 -3.31
CA LEU A 20 26.37 15.45 -2.72
C LEU A 20 27.88 15.68 -2.51
N LYS A 21 28.51 16.55 -3.31
CA LYS A 21 29.92 16.95 -3.10
C LYS A 21 30.09 17.94 -1.94
N THR A 22 29.03 18.64 -1.53
CA THR A 22 29.07 19.67 -0.48
C THR A 22 28.58 19.19 0.88
N THR A 23 28.17 17.93 1.03
CA THR A 23 27.69 17.41 2.33
C THR A 23 28.86 17.05 3.24
N PRO A 24 29.00 17.70 4.42
CA PRO A 24 30.16 17.53 5.31
C PRO A 24 30.23 16.17 6.02
N ILE A 25 29.25 15.29 5.81
CA ILE A 25 29.18 13.96 6.44
C ILE A 25 30.18 12.98 5.81
N LEU A 26 30.54 13.16 4.54
CA LEU A 26 31.44 12.23 3.83
C LEU A 26 32.93 12.47 4.14
N THR A 27 33.34 13.65 4.59
CA THR A 27 34.76 14.04 4.63
C THR A 27 35.56 13.51 5.82
N LYS A 28 34.96 12.82 6.81
CA LYS A 28 35.66 12.51 8.07
C LYS A 28 35.93 11.05 8.44
N ALA A 29 35.63 10.06 7.58
CA ALA A 29 35.93 8.66 7.97
C ALA A 29 36.17 7.63 6.84
N MET A 30 36.13 8.00 5.56
CA MET A 30 36.20 7.02 4.46
C MET A 30 37.17 7.48 3.38
N ASN A 31 37.96 6.56 2.83
CA ASN A 31 38.87 6.91 1.73
C ASN A 31 38.08 7.16 0.43
N ALA A 32 38.66 7.91 -0.51
CA ALA A 32 37.99 8.31 -1.76
C ALA A 32 37.47 7.12 -2.61
N LYS A 33 38.09 5.93 -2.47
CA LYS A 33 37.70 4.71 -3.19
C LYS A 33 36.46 4.06 -2.58
N GLU A 34 36.34 4.07 -1.25
CA GLU A 34 35.16 3.61 -0.51
C GLU A 34 33.97 4.56 -0.72
N GLN A 35 34.21 5.88 -0.71
CA GLN A 35 33.18 6.87 -1.04
C GLN A 35 32.64 6.64 -2.47
N LEU A 36 33.53 6.43 -3.44
CA LEU A 36 33.12 6.17 -4.83
C LEU A 36 32.32 4.86 -4.96
N HIS A 37 32.72 3.81 -4.25
CA HIS A 37 32.00 2.53 -4.24
C HIS A 37 30.60 2.63 -3.59
N VAL A 38 30.48 3.34 -2.47
CA VAL A 38 29.20 3.55 -1.78
C VAL A 38 28.26 4.41 -2.62
N VAL A 39 28.77 5.48 -3.23
CA VAL A 39 28.00 6.34 -4.14
C VAL A 39 27.56 5.54 -5.37
N HIS A 40 28.44 4.74 -5.97
CA HIS A 40 28.10 3.92 -7.14
C HIS A 40 27.05 2.83 -6.80
N SER A 41 27.21 2.11 -5.68
CA SER A 41 26.26 1.09 -5.24
C SER A 41 24.88 1.66 -4.88
N SER A 42 24.84 2.85 -4.28
CA SER A 42 23.60 3.54 -3.92
C SER A 42 22.88 4.08 -5.16
N LEU A 43 23.63 4.62 -6.13
CA LEU A 43 23.08 5.10 -7.39
C LEU A 43 22.53 3.96 -8.26
N ILE A 44 23.20 2.80 -8.29
CA ILE A 44 22.72 1.59 -8.99
C ILE A 44 21.43 1.09 -8.36
N SER A 45 21.35 1.02 -7.03
CA SER A 45 20.14 0.58 -6.32
C SER A 45 18.97 1.53 -6.54
N LEU A 46 19.23 2.84 -6.53
CA LEU A 46 18.21 3.86 -6.79
C LEU A 46 17.71 3.82 -8.24
N SER A 47 18.60 3.63 -9.21
CA SER A 47 18.22 3.54 -10.64
C SER A 47 17.46 2.25 -10.96
N LEU A 48 17.82 1.11 -10.36
CA LEU A 48 17.03 -0.13 -10.47
C LEU A 48 15.63 0.01 -9.86
N LEU A 49 15.51 0.69 -8.71
CA LEU A 49 14.21 0.93 -8.08
C LEU A 49 13.33 1.84 -8.94
N ILE A 50 13.91 2.91 -9.50
CA ILE A 50 13.22 3.82 -10.44
C ILE A 50 12.77 3.06 -11.69
N LEU A 51 13.65 2.25 -12.30
CA LEU A 51 13.30 1.41 -13.45
C LEU A 51 12.14 0.45 -13.14
N GLN A 52 12.12 -0.14 -11.94
CA GLN A 52 11.08 -1.06 -11.55
C GLN A 52 9.72 -0.38 -11.31
N PHE A 53 9.69 0.84 -10.75
CA PHE A 53 8.46 1.63 -10.64
C PHE A 53 7.97 2.14 -12.01
N MET A 54 8.88 2.56 -12.88
CA MET A 54 8.52 3.00 -14.23
C MET A 54 7.97 1.86 -15.09
N ALA A 55 8.44 0.62 -14.88
CA ALA A 55 7.98 -0.54 -15.64
C ALA A 55 6.50 -0.89 -15.38
N THR A 56 5.98 -0.62 -14.18
CA THR A 56 4.60 -0.97 -13.81
C THR A 56 3.61 0.20 -13.87
N GLN A 57 4.11 1.43 -14.02
CA GLN A 57 3.28 2.63 -14.08
C GLN A 57 2.29 2.59 -15.25
N GLY A 58 1.00 2.80 -14.95
CA GLY A 58 -0.07 2.77 -15.96
C GLY A 58 -0.41 1.38 -16.51
N GLN A 59 0.30 0.33 -16.10
CA GLN A 59 0.07 -1.05 -16.53
C GLN A 59 -0.72 -1.84 -15.50
N VAL A 60 -1.39 -2.91 -15.93
CA VAL A 60 -2.00 -3.90 -15.02
C VAL A 60 -0.89 -4.72 -14.37
N ILE A 61 -0.95 -4.90 -13.05
CA ILE A 61 -0.03 -5.78 -12.30
C ILE A 61 -0.73 -7.11 -12.05
N THR A 62 -0.05 -8.22 -12.35
CA THR A 62 -0.49 -9.55 -11.86
C THR A 62 0.27 -9.87 -10.58
N CYS A 63 -0.44 -10.16 -9.49
CA CYS A 63 0.18 -10.47 -8.20
C CYS A 63 -0.64 -11.46 -7.38
N LYS A 64 -0.08 -11.94 -6.27
CA LYS A 64 -0.79 -12.83 -5.35
C LYS A 64 -1.73 -12.05 -4.44
N ALA A 65 -2.94 -12.59 -4.24
CA ALA A 65 -3.89 -12.12 -3.22
C ALA A 65 -4.65 -13.29 -2.61
N ALA A 66 -5.08 -13.14 -1.36
CA ALA A 66 -5.98 -14.08 -0.70
C ALA A 66 -7.43 -13.66 -0.96
N VAL A 67 -8.13 -14.44 -1.79
CA VAL A 67 -9.49 -14.15 -2.23
C VAL A 67 -10.48 -14.92 -1.37
N ALA A 68 -11.46 -14.20 -0.83
CA ALA A 68 -12.64 -14.76 -0.21
C ALA A 68 -13.71 -14.98 -1.29
N TRP A 69 -13.85 -16.22 -1.76
CA TRP A 69 -14.84 -16.56 -2.79
C TRP A 69 -16.26 -16.65 -2.23
N GLU A 70 -16.40 -17.18 -1.01
CA GLU A 70 -17.67 -17.43 -0.35
C GLU A 70 -17.54 -17.23 1.18
N PRO A 71 -18.65 -16.93 1.88
CA PRO A 71 -18.65 -16.86 3.34
C PRO A 71 -18.21 -18.17 4.00
N ASN A 72 -17.43 -18.07 5.09
CA ASN A 72 -16.92 -19.19 5.90
C ASN A 72 -16.10 -20.25 5.12
N LYS A 73 -15.67 -19.97 3.90
CA LYS A 73 -14.74 -20.85 3.16
C LYS A 73 -13.30 -20.38 3.33
N PRO A 74 -12.31 -21.29 3.37
CA PRO A 74 -10.90 -20.89 3.40
C PRO A 74 -10.58 -19.90 2.26
N LEU A 75 -9.75 -18.89 2.56
CA LEU A 75 -9.26 -17.98 1.53
C LEU A 75 -8.38 -18.74 0.53
N VAL A 76 -8.52 -18.43 -0.75
CA VAL A 76 -7.72 -19.05 -1.82
C VAL A 76 -6.67 -18.05 -2.29
N ILE A 77 -5.41 -18.49 -2.40
CA ILE A 77 -4.34 -17.66 -2.94
C ILE A 77 -4.42 -17.70 -4.47
N GLU A 78 -4.84 -16.59 -5.07
CA GLU A 78 -5.02 -16.45 -6.52
C GLU A 78 -3.95 -15.54 -7.12
N GLU A 79 -3.74 -15.67 -8.44
CA GLU A 79 -3.11 -14.60 -9.24
C GLU A 79 -4.18 -13.63 -9.71
N VAL A 80 -4.17 -12.43 -9.15
CA VAL A 80 -5.15 -11.39 -9.44
C VAL A 80 -4.52 -10.31 -10.33
N GLN A 81 -5.33 -9.75 -11.23
CA GLN A 81 -4.98 -8.56 -12.00
C GLN A 81 -5.41 -7.31 -11.22
N VAL A 82 -4.46 -6.41 -10.97
CA VAL A 82 -4.64 -5.12 -10.31
C VAL A 82 -4.48 -4.01 -11.35
N ALA A 83 -5.59 -3.38 -11.70
CA ALA A 83 -5.63 -2.25 -12.63
C ALA A 83 -4.78 -1.06 -12.12
N PRO A 84 -4.27 -0.20 -13.02
CA PRO A 84 -3.60 1.03 -12.61
C PRO A 84 -4.58 1.99 -11.88
N PRO A 85 -4.05 2.88 -11.02
CA PRO A 85 -4.88 3.85 -10.33
C PRO A 85 -5.43 4.89 -11.32
N LYS A 86 -6.72 5.24 -11.16
CA LYS A 86 -7.36 6.36 -11.87
C LYS A 86 -7.24 7.66 -11.08
N ALA A 87 -7.85 8.74 -11.59
CA ALA A 87 -7.87 10.03 -10.92
C ALA A 87 -8.29 9.92 -9.43
N GLY A 88 -7.50 10.53 -8.55
CA GLY A 88 -7.71 10.48 -7.09
C GLY A 88 -7.41 9.12 -6.42
N GLU A 89 -6.74 8.21 -7.11
CA GLU A 89 -6.40 6.87 -6.58
C GLU A 89 -4.89 6.68 -6.45
N VAL A 90 -4.51 5.77 -5.55
CA VAL A 90 -3.13 5.44 -5.23
C VAL A 90 -3.00 3.93 -5.26
N ARG A 91 -2.03 3.42 -6.03
CA ARG A 91 -1.67 2.00 -5.98
C ARG A 91 -0.51 1.79 -5.02
N VAL A 92 -0.70 0.91 -4.06
CA VAL A 92 0.23 0.65 -2.96
C VAL A 92 0.72 -0.78 -3.04
N LYS A 93 2.04 -0.97 -2.97
CA LYS A 93 2.67 -2.26 -2.72
C LYS A 93 2.60 -2.56 -1.23
N ILE A 94 1.77 -3.53 -0.85
CA ILE A 94 1.61 -3.95 0.54
C ILE A 94 2.79 -4.84 0.92
N LEU A 95 3.45 -4.50 2.02
CA LEU A 95 4.58 -5.29 2.54
C LEU A 95 4.17 -6.11 3.76
N PHE A 96 3.32 -5.54 4.61
CA PHE A 96 2.78 -6.20 5.79
C PHE A 96 1.31 -5.88 5.92
N SER A 97 0.52 -6.91 6.20
CA SER A 97 -0.88 -6.77 6.59
C SER A 97 -1.17 -7.65 7.80
N ALA A 98 -1.91 -7.09 8.75
CA ALA A 98 -2.47 -7.80 9.88
C ALA A 98 -3.94 -8.16 9.62
N LEU A 99 -4.46 -9.13 10.39
CA LEU A 99 -5.87 -9.48 10.40
C LEU A 99 -6.49 -9.10 11.74
N CYS A 100 -7.75 -8.68 11.73
CA CYS A 100 -8.50 -8.46 12.96
C CYS A 100 -9.92 -9.04 12.87
N HIS A 101 -10.68 -8.90 13.95
CA HIS A 101 -12.04 -9.45 14.05
C HIS A 101 -12.97 -8.91 12.95
N THR A 102 -12.77 -7.68 12.46
CA THR A 102 -13.59 -7.09 11.39
C THR A 102 -13.47 -7.87 10.08
N ASP A 103 -12.26 -8.33 9.73
CA ASP A 103 -12.06 -9.17 8.54
C ASP A 103 -12.78 -10.52 8.72
N ALA A 104 -12.62 -11.14 9.90
CA ALA A 104 -13.26 -12.41 10.22
C ALA A 104 -14.81 -12.31 10.26
N TYR A 105 -15.35 -11.18 10.71
CA TYR A 105 -16.79 -10.94 10.75
C TYR A 105 -17.40 -10.93 9.34
N THR A 106 -16.77 -10.19 8.43
CA THR A 106 -17.16 -10.15 7.01
C THR A 106 -16.97 -11.51 6.35
N TRP A 107 -15.79 -12.12 6.53
CA TRP A 107 -15.49 -13.48 6.06
C TRP A 107 -16.54 -14.50 6.50
N SER A 108 -17.07 -14.38 7.73
CA SER A 108 -18.09 -15.28 8.25
C SER A 108 -19.49 -15.11 7.65
N GLY A 109 -19.71 -14.12 6.78
CA GLY A 109 -21.00 -13.80 6.19
C GLY A 109 -21.99 -13.13 7.15
N LYS A 110 -21.52 -12.66 8.31
CA LYS A 110 -22.35 -11.95 9.30
C LYS A 110 -22.44 -10.44 9.06
N ASP A 111 -21.56 -9.91 8.21
CA ASP A 111 -21.60 -8.50 7.81
C ASP A 111 -22.72 -8.26 6.79
N PRO A 112 -23.74 -7.43 7.09
CA PRO A 112 -24.78 -7.09 6.12
C PRO A 112 -24.25 -6.28 4.93
N GLU A 113 -23.08 -5.65 5.03
CA GLU A 113 -22.38 -4.99 3.92
C GLU A 113 -21.41 -5.94 3.19
N GLY A 114 -21.29 -7.19 3.63
CA GLY A 114 -20.35 -8.17 3.09
C GLY A 114 -20.68 -8.53 1.63
N LEU A 115 -19.70 -8.33 0.74
CA LEU A 115 -19.78 -8.67 -0.67
C LEU A 115 -18.74 -9.73 -1.03
N PHE A 116 -19.14 -10.71 -1.83
CA PHE A 116 -18.29 -11.80 -2.30
C PHE A 116 -18.42 -11.95 -3.83
N PRO A 117 -17.36 -12.32 -4.56
CA PRO A 117 -16.01 -12.56 -4.05
C PRO A 117 -15.26 -11.25 -3.77
N CYS A 118 -14.41 -11.21 -2.73
CA CYS A 118 -13.66 -10.01 -2.35
C CYS A 118 -12.24 -10.32 -1.89
N ILE A 119 -11.41 -9.28 -1.80
CA ILE A 119 -10.12 -9.31 -1.11
C ILE A 119 -10.29 -8.52 0.19
N LEU A 120 -10.16 -9.20 1.33
CA LEU A 120 -10.28 -8.62 2.67
C LEU A 120 -9.01 -7.86 3.09
N GLY A 121 -8.94 -7.45 4.36
CA GLY A 121 -7.78 -6.78 4.95
C GLY A 121 -7.90 -5.26 4.96
N HIS A 122 -7.65 -4.66 6.13
CA HIS A 122 -7.69 -3.22 6.35
C HIS A 122 -6.64 -2.71 7.35
N GLU A 123 -5.74 -3.57 7.80
CA GLU A 123 -4.59 -3.20 8.63
C GLU A 123 -3.32 -3.52 7.85
N ALA A 124 -2.65 -2.51 7.30
CA ALA A 124 -1.47 -2.71 6.48
C ALA A 124 -0.54 -1.50 6.44
N ALA A 125 0.70 -1.78 6.05
CA ALA A 125 1.67 -0.76 5.70
C ALA A 125 2.41 -1.17 4.42
N GLY A 126 2.73 -0.19 3.59
CA GLY A 126 3.28 -0.42 2.27
C GLY A 126 3.98 0.80 1.70
N ILE A 127 4.33 0.68 0.42
CA ILE A 127 5.02 1.73 -0.33
C ILE A 127 4.17 2.08 -1.54
N VAL A 128 3.97 3.37 -1.80
CA VAL A 128 3.26 3.84 -3.00
C VAL A 128 4.03 3.37 -4.23
N GLU A 129 3.33 2.69 -5.13
CA GLU A 129 3.87 2.27 -6.42
C GLU A 129 3.58 3.27 -7.52
N SER A 130 2.33 3.72 -7.63
CA SER A 130 1.94 4.77 -8.57
C SER A 130 0.74 5.52 -8.04
N VAL A 131 0.56 6.74 -8.56
CA VAL A 131 -0.57 7.60 -8.25
C VAL A 131 -1.31 7.93 -9.53
N GLY A 132 -2.63 8.06 -9.44
CA GLY A 132 -3.44 8.52 -10.55
C GLY A 132 -3.49 10.03 -10.64
N GLU A 133 -4.18 10.53 -11.66
CA GLU A 133 -4.31 11.95 -11.94
C GLU A 133 -4.85 12.75 -10.74
N GLY A 134 -4.29 13.93 -10.50
CA GLY A 134 -4.73 14.86 -9.45
C GLY A 134 -4.30 14.51 -8.03
N VAL A 135 -3.57 13.41 -7.81
CA VAL A 135 -3.00 13.09 -6.49
C VAL A 135 -1.71 13.87 -6.28
N THR A 136 -1.65 14.64 -5.19
CA THR A 136 -0.48 15.47 -4.84
C THR A 136 0.07 15.21 -3.44
N ASP A 137 -0.71 14.58 -2.55
CA ASP A 137 -0.33 14.39 -1.15
C ASP A 137 0.68 13.25 -0.92
N VAL A 138 0.80 12.35 -1.89
CA VAL A 138 1.75 11.22 -1.90
C VAL A 138 2.31 11.00 -3.29
N GLN A 139 3.48 10.37 -3.37
CA GLN A 139 4.16 10.05 -4.63
C GLN A 139 4.79 8.64 -4.58
N PRO A 140 5.16 8.04 -5.74
CA PRO A 140 5.90 6.78 -5.77
C PRO A 140 7.09 6.76 -4.82
N GLY A 141 7.25 5.67 -4.07
CA GLY A 141 8.29 5.49 -3.06
C GLY A 141 7.91 5.95 -1.64
N ASP A 142 6.81 6.71 -1.46
CA ASP A 142 6.36 7.09 -0.12
C ASP A 142 5.89 5.87 0.69
N HIS A 143 6.26 5.84 1.97
CA HIS A 143 5.76 4.85 2.92
C HIS A 143 4.38 5.30 3.42
N VAL A 144 3.42 4.38 3.42
CA VAL A 144 2.02 4.70 3.69
C VAL A 144 1.28 3.63 4.47
N ILE A 145 0.24 4.06 5.18
CA ILE A 145 -0.80 3.22 5.80
C ILE A 145 -2.12 3.54 5.09
N PRO A 146 -2.73 2.57 4.39
CA PRO A 146 -4.11 2.70 3.94
C PRO A 146 -5.07 2.68 5.14
N CYS A 147 -5.94 3.68 5.25
CA CYS A 147 -6.90 3.84 6.31
C CYS A 147 -8.33 3.61 5.80
N TYR A 148 -9.10 2.75 6.46
CA TYR A 148 -10.50 2.53 6.10
C TYR A 148 -11.37 3.79 6.29
N GLN A 149 -11.00 4.66 7.23
CA GLN A 149 -11.62 5.95 7.46
C GLN A 149 -10.84 7.03 6.69
N ALA A 150 -11.50 7.67 5.72
CA ALA A 150 -10.91 8.73 4.92
C ALA A 150 -10.82 10.07 5.68
N GLU A 151 -10.00 10.98 5.16
CA GLU A 151 -9.92 12.39 5.56
C GLU A 151 -9.76 13.30 4.34
N CYS A 152 -10.87 13.77 3.75
CA CYS A 152 -10.81 14.59 2.54
C CYS A 152 -10.53 16.08 2.77
N LYS A 153 -10.54 16.57 4.02
CA LYS A 153 -10.34 17.98 4.42
C LYS A 153 -11.32 19.02 3.86
N GLU A 154 -12.21 18.62 2.94
CA GLU A 154 -13.11 19.54 2.23
C GLU A 154 -14.58 19.43 2.64
N CYS A 155 -15.03 18.26 3.11
CA CYS A 155 -16.43 18.05 3.44
C CYS A 155 -16.81 18.71 4.78
N LYS A 156 -18.12 18.89 5.01
CA LYS A 156 -18.64 19.49 6.25
C LYS A 156 -18.12 18.81 7.52
N PHE A 157 -17.90 17.49 7.49
CA PHE A 157 -17.40 16.73 8.63
C PHE A 157 -15.92 17.04 8.90
N CYS A 158 -15.05 16.96 7.89
CA CYS A 158 -13.63 17.28 8.03
C CYS A 158 -13.40 18.75 8.43
N LYS A 159 -14.19 19.68 7.89
CA LYS A 159 -14.11 21.12 8.21
C LYS A 159 -14.67 21.47 9.60
N SER A 160 -15.38 20.54 10.26
CA SER A 160 -16.07 20.84 11.51
C SER A 160 -15.15 21.02 12.73
N GLY A 161 -13.95 20.42 12.69
CA GLY A 161 -13.07 20.32 13.86
C GLY A 161 -13.61 19.44 15.01
N LYS A 162 -14.72 18.71 14.80
CA LYS A 162 -15.45 17.96 15.84
C LYS A 162 -15.57 16.46 15.58
N THR A 163 -15.23 15.99 14.38
CA THR A 163 -15.38 14.58 13.99
C THR A 163 -14.36 14.16 12.94
N ASN A 164 -14.01 12.88 12.93
CA ASN A 164 -13.18 12.22 11.93
C ASN A 164 -14.01 11.46 10.85
N LEU A 165 -15.35 11.54 10.90
CA LEU A 165 -16.25 10.77 10.03
C LEU A 165 -16.40 11.39 8.63
N CYS A 166 -15.35 11.29 7.82
CA CYS A 166 -15.40 11.72 6.43
C CYS A 166 -16.35 10.83 5.61
N GLY A 167 -17.30 11.46 4.91
CA GLY A 167 -18.25 10.78 4.03
C GLY A 167 -17.85 10.72 2.55
N LYS A 168 -16.69 11.27 2.16
CA LYS A 168 -16.35 11.54 0.74
C LYS A 168 -16.44 10.30 -0.15
N VAL A 169 -15.87 9.17 0.29
CA VAL A 169 -15.76 7.94 -0.51
C VAL A 169 -16.57 6.77 0.04
N ARG A 170 -17.27 6.95 1.16
CA ARG A 170 -17.96 5.89 1.90
C ARG A 170 -18.98 5.11 1.06
N LEU A 171 -19.70 5.79 0.15
CA LEU A 171 -20.67 5.15 -0.74
C LEU A 171 -20.01 4.24 -1.79
N ALA A 172 -18.73 4.47 -2.13
CA ALA A 172 -17.98 3.61 -3.04
C ALA A 172 -17.34 2.46 -2.28
N THR A 173 -16.63 2.77 -1.19
CA THR A 173 -15.94 1.77 -0.38
C THR A 173 -16.89 0.76 0.26
N GLY A 174 -18.08 1.20 0.69
CA GLY A 174 -19.15 0.32 1.18
C GLY A 174 -19.78 -0.59 0.13
N ALA A 175 -19.68 -0.22 -1.14
CA ALA A 175 -20.17 -1.04 -2.26
C ALA A 175 -19.02 -1.85 -2.90
N GLY A 176 -17.84 -1.89 -2.26
CA GLY A 176 -16.68 -2.62 -2.74
C GLY A 176 -16.10 -2.14 -4.08
N VAL A 177 -16.26 -0.85 -4.40
CA VAL A 177 -15.82 -0.25 -5.68
C VAL A 177 -15.12 1.10 -5.48
N MET A 178 -14.45 1.57 -6.54
CA MET A 178 -13.80 2.88 -6.56
C MET A 178 -14.80 4.01 -6.84
N PHE A 179 -14.46 5.22 -6.39
CA PHE A 179 -15.36 6.39 -6.51
C PHE A 179 -15.35 6.96 -7.92
N SER A 180 -14.20 6.90 -8.59
CA SER A 180 -13.98 7.49 -9.92
C SER A 180 -14.88 6.91 -11.01
N ASP A 181 -15.12 5.60 -10.99
CA ASP A 181 -15.84 4.91 -12.06
C ASP A 181 -16.82 3.83 -11.57
N ARG A 182 -17.03 3.72 -10.25
CA ARG A 182 -17.92 2.72 -9.62
C ARG A 182 -17.57 1.28 -9.99
N LYS A 183 -16.30 0.99 -10.31
CA LYS A 183 -15.79 -0.35 -10.62
C LYS A 183 -14.69 -0.76 -9.65
N SER A 184 -14.43 -2.06 -9.60
CA SER A 184 -13.25 -2.59 -8.90
C SER A 184 -11.96 -2.31 -9.67
N ARG A 185 -10.83 -2.54 -9.00
CA ARG A 185 -9.47 -2.59 -9.58
C ARG A 185 -8.92 -4.01 -9.61
N PHE A 186 -9.63 -4.96 -9.04
CA PHE A 186 -9.25 -6.36 -8.99
C PHE A 186 -10.07 -7.19 -9.95
N SER A 187 -9.41 -8.14 -10.60
CA SER A 187 -10.07 -9.20 -11.34
C SER A 187 -9.27 -10.50 -11.30
N VAL A 188 -9.98 -11.61 -11.49
CA VAL A 188 -9.40 -12.93 -11.76
C VAL A 188 -10.06 -13.45 -13.03
N ASN A 189 -9.27 -13.78 -14.05
CA ASN A 189 -9.77 -14.25 -15.34
C ASN A 189 -10.84 -13.31 -15.95
N GLY A 190 -10.63 -12.00 -15.81
CA GLY A 190 -11.54 -10.96 -16.30
C GLY A 190 -12.82 -10.76 -15.47
N LYS A 191 -13.08 -11.58 -14.44
CA LYS A 191 -14.20 -11.39 -13.51
C LYS A 191 -13.80 -10.47 -12.35
N PRO A 192 -14.60 -9.45 -12.01
CA PRO A 192 -14.24 -8.50 -10.95
C PRO A 192 -14.30 -9.16 -9.56
N LEU A 193 -13.38 -8.74 -8.68
CA LEU A 193 -13.45 -9.00 -7.24
C LEU A 193 -13.79 -7.70 -6.51
N TYR A 194 -14.64 -7.73 -5.50
CA TYR A 194 -14.94 -6.55 -4.70
C TYR A 194 -13.76 -6.13 -3.83
N HIS A 195 -13.67 -4.81 -3.62
CA HIS A 195 -12.84 -4.24 -2.57
C HIS A 195 -13.50 -4.41 -1.20
N PHE A 196 -12.69 -4.42 -0.15
CA PHE A 196 -13.14 -4.43 1.24
C PHE A 196 -12.64 -3.19 1.97
N MET A 197 -13.55 -2.47 2.64
CA MET A 197 -13.28 -1.26 3.44
C MET A 197 -12.51 -0.14 2.71
N GLY A 198 -12.40 -0.21 1.39
CA GLY A 198 -11.56 0.71 0.60
C GLY A 198 -10.05 0.47 0.72
N THR A 199 -9.63 -0.69 1.24
CA THR A 199 -8.23 -1.01 1.55
C THR A 199 -7.76 -2.31 0.89
N SER A 200 -8.51 -3.41 1.03
CA SER A 200 -8.25 -4.72 0.39
C SER A 200 -6.79 -5.20 0.51
N THR A 201 -6.26 -5.23 1.73
CA THR A 201 -4.82 -5.36 1.99
C THR A 201 -4.29 -6.79 2.01
N PHE A 202 -5.17 -7.80 1.86
CA PHE A 202 -4.74 -9.20 1.64
C PHE A 202 -4.31 -9.46 0.19
N SER A 203 -3.56 -8.52 -0.39
CA SER A 203 -3.00 -8.56 -1.73
C SER A 203 -1.62 -7.91 -1.72
N GLN A 204 -0.69 -8.36 -2.57
CA GLN A 204 0.62 -7.71 -2.72
C GLN A 204 0.50 -6.27 -3.23
N TYR A 205 -0.52 -5.98 -4.02
CA TYR A 205 -0.83 -4.64 -4.52
C TYR A 205 -2.31 -4.35 -4.32
N THR A 206 -2.62 -3.13 -3.90
CA THR A 206 -3.99 -2.64 -3.78
C THR A 206 -4.11 -1.23 -4.34
N VAL A 207 -5.31 -0.84 -4.72
CA VAL A 207 -5.62 0.52 -5.17
C VAL A 207 -6.65 1.11 -4.22
N VAL A 208 -6.32 2.26 -3.66
CA VAL A 208 -7.12 2.96 -2.65
C VAL A 208 -7.34 4.42 -3.06
N HIS A 209 -8.30 5.10 -2.46
CA HIS A 209 -8.49 6.54 -2.67
C HIS A 209 -7.39 7.32 -1.96
N ASN A 210 -6.88 8.40 -2.56
CA ASN A 210 -5.82 9.22 -1.96
C ASN A 210 -6.20 9.78 -0.57
N VAL A 211 -7.46 10.15 -0.37
CA VAL A 211 -8.00 10.62 0.92
C VAL A 211 -8.01 9.55 2.02
N SER A 212 -7.67 8.31 1.68
CA SER A 212 -7.55 7.16 2.58
C SER A 212 -6.09 6.73 2.77
N VAL A 213 -5.12 7.55 2.38
CA VAL A 213 -3.69 7.23 2.47
C VAL A 213 -3.01 8.15 3.48
N ALA A 214 -2.54 7.57 4.58
CA ALA A 214 -1.69 8.27 5.54
C ALA A 214 -0.21 8.07 5.17
N LYS A 215 0.47 9.15 4.75
CA LYS A 215 1.93 9.16 4.59
C LYS A 215 2.61 9.11 5.96
N ILE A 216 3.61 8.24 6.10
CA ILE A 216 4.33 8.03 7.36
C ILE A 216 5.84 8.23 7.19
N ASP A 217 6.57 8.25 8.31
CA ASP A 217 8.04 8.30 8.31
C ASP A 217 8.60 7.09 7.56
N PRO A 218 9.45 7.28 6.53
CA PRO A 218 10.06 6.17 5.79
C PRO A 218 10.96 5.28 6.66
N LYS A 219 11.39 5.73 7.85
CA LYS A 219 12.17 4.94 8.81
C LYS A 219 11.31 4.09 9.73
N ALA A 220 9.98 4.26 9.71
CA ALA A 220 9.09 3.48 10.56
C ALA A 220 9.09 1.99 10.14
N PRO A 221 9.17 1.05 11.09
CA PRO A 221 9.11 -0.38 10.81
C PRO A 221 7.70 -0.76 10.35
N LEU A 222 7.53 -0.99 9.05
CA LEU A 222 6.23 -1.25 8.40
C LEU A 222 5.51 -2.47 8.97
N GLU A 223 6.26 -3.46 9.44
CA GLU A 223 5.75 -4.64 10.13
C GLU A 223 5.15 -4.35 11.49
N LYS A 224 5.36 -3.18 12.08
CA LYS A 224 4.74 -2.78 13.36
C LYS A 224 3.63 -1.77 13.14
N VAL A 225 3.92 -0.76 12.32
CA VAL A 225 2.99 0.38 12.13
C VAL A 225 1.76 0.01 11.32
N CYS A 226 1.72 -1.15 10.66
CA CYS A 226 0.51 -1.65 10.00
C CYS A 226 -0.71 -1.75 10.94
N LEU A 227 -0.49 -1.94 12.25
CA LEU A 227 -1.53 -2.01 13.27
C LEU A 227 -2.16 -0.64 13.61
N LEU A 228 -1.49 0.46 13.23
CA LEU A 228 -2.00 1.82 13.48
C LEU A 228 -3.19 2.18 12.57
N GLY A 229 -3.47 1.36 11.55
CA GLY A 229 -4.63 1.53 10.66
C GLY A 229 -5.98 1.18 11.30
N CYS A 230 -6.02 0.49 12.45
CA CYS A 230 -7.30 0.13 13.10
C CYS A 230 -7.21 -0.06 14.62
N GLY A 231 -6.96 -1.27 15.11
CA GLY A 231 -7.22 -1.63 16.51
C GLY A 231 -6.42 -0.83 17.54
N VAL A 232 -5.15 -0.54 17.25
CA VAL A 232 -4.26 0.21 18.17
C VAL A 232 -4.69 1.67 18.26
N SER A 233 -4.96 2.33 17.14
CA SER A 233 -5.35 3.75 17.12
C SER A 233 -6.77 3.99 17.65
N THR A 234 -7.64 2.98 17.63
CA THR A 234 -9.00 3.06 18.15
C THR A 234 -9.07 2.89 19.69
N GLY A 235 -8.00 2.42 20.34
CA GLY A 235 -7.97 2.24 21.81
C GLY A 235 -8.66 0.96 22.32
N LYS A 236 -8.93 -0.03 21.45
CA LYS A 236 -9.49 -1.35 21.81
C LYS A 236 -8.42 -2.44 21.98
N SER A 237 -7.23 -2.10 22.45
CA SER A 237 -6.12 -3.05 22.61
C SER A 237 -6.09 -3.66 24.02
N LEU A 238 -6.68 -4.86 24.18
CA LEU A 238 -6.10 -5.92 25.03
C LEU A 238 -6.61 -7.36 24.75
N SER A 239 -7.51 -7.58 23.78
CA SER A 239 -8.07 -8.93 23.50
C SER A 239 -7.96 -9.40 22.05
N THR A 240 -7.21 -8.69 21.20
CA THR A 240 -7.07 -9.05 19.78
C THR A 240 -5.93 -10.04 19.56
N PHE A 241 -6.23 -11.19 18.94
CA PHE A 241 -5.21 -12.11 18.43
C PHE A 241 -4.51 -11.46 17.22
N PHE A 242 -3.19 -11.29 17.30
CA PHE A 242 -2.38 -10.75 16.21
C PHE A 242 -1.86 -11.88 15.33
N PHE A 243 -2.08 -11.77 14.01
CA PHE A 243 -1.43 -12.62 13.02
C PHE A 243 -0.83 -11.73 11.92
N TYR A 244 0.41 -12.02 11.57
CA TYR A 244 1.11 -11.35 10.47
C TYR A 244 0.98 -12.17 9.19
N VAL A 245 0.45 -11.57 8.13
CA VAL A 245 0.54 -12.12 6.78
C VAL A 245 1.74 -11.47 6.10
N ARG A 246 2.87 -12.19 6.04
CA ARG A 246 4.04 -11.76 5.29
C ARG A 246 3.97 -12.26 3.86
N ILE A 247 3.56 -11.41 2.93
CA ILE A 247 3.48 -11.79 1.51
C ILE A 247 4.87 -11.62 0.87
N ARG A 248 5.71 -12.67 0.95
CA ARG A 248 7.08 -12.64 0.41
C ARG A 248 7.08 -12.83 -1.11
N CYS A 249 7.86 -12.02 -1.83
CA CYS A 249 8.18 -12.21 -3.24
C CYS A 249 9.59 -12.83 -3.32
N SER A 250 9.71 -14.09 -3.73
CA SER A 250 11.01 -14.75 -3.96
C SER A 250 10.87 -15.87 -4.98
N LEU A 251 11.60 -15.77 -6.09
CA LEU A 251 11.81 -16.86 -7.04
C LEU A 251 12.69 -17.94 -6.39
N SER A 252 12.10 -18.95 -5.79
CA SER A 252 12.74 -20.26 -5.58
C SER A 252 11.68 -21.30 -5.27
N THR A 253 11.84 -22.46 -5.87
CA THR A 253 10.81 -23.46 -6.12
C THR A 253 10.44 -24.32 -4.89
N PHE A 254 9.18 -24.75 -4.89
CA PHE A 254 8.58 -25.95 -4.27
C PHE A 254 8.15 -25.95 -2.79
N PHE A 255 6.85 -26.25 -2.64
CA PHE A 255 6.04 -26.55 -1.45
C PHE A 255 5.80 -25.41 -0.45
N PHE A 256 4.70 -24.67 -0.67
CA PHE A 256 4.06 -23.87 0.37
C PHE A 256 2.62 -24.32 0.57
N TYR A 257 2.45 -25.19 1.56
CA TYR A 257 1.27 -25.14 2.43
C TYR A 257 1.17 -23.71 2.98
N VAL A 258 -0.02 -23.12 3.03
CA VAL A 258 -0.27 -21.89 3.80
C VAL A 258 -0.07 -22.23 5.27
N ARG A 259 1.19 -22.28 5.72
CA ARG A 259 1.55 -22.36 7.12
C ARG A 259 1.48 -20.92 7.60
N ILE A 260 0.33 -20.54 8.14
CA ILE A 260 0.18 -19.38 9.03
C ILE A 260 1.27 -19.58 10.09
N GLN A 261 2.38 -18.85 9.98
CA GLN A 261 3.45 -18.94 10.94
C GLN A 261 3.01 -18.11 12.14
N CYS A 262 2.29 -18.76 13.05
CA CYS A 262 1.81 -18.19 14.31
C CYS A 262 3.00 -17.70 15.13
N PHE A 263 3.27 -16.39 15.10
CA PHE A 263 4.02 -15.74 16.17
C PHE A 263 3.01 -15.25 17.20
N LEU A 264 2.71 -16.12 18.16
CA LEU A 264 1.99 -15.75 19.38
C LEU A 264 2.95 -14.94 20.25
N MET A 265 3.02 -13.62 20.04
CA MET A 265 3.62 -12.72 21.02
C MET A 265 2.57 -12.37 22.06
N ILE A 266 2.44 -13.23 23.08
CA ILE A 266 1.85 -12.84 24.36
C ILE A 266 2.89 -11.95 25.04
N TYR A 267 2.66 -10.64 25.05
CA TYR A 267 3.24 -9.80 26.10
C TYR A 267 2.24 -9.79 27.26
N LEU A 268 2.62 -10.49 28.33
CA LEU A 268 2.13 -10.21 29.69
C LEU A 268 2.75 -8.89 30.18
#